data_AF-A0A081S3I0-F1
#
_entry.id   AF-A0A081S3I0-F1
#
_cell.length_a   1.000
_cell.length_b   1.000
_cell.length_c   1.000
_cell.angle_alpha   90.00
_cell.angle_beta   90.00
_cell.angle_gamma   90.00
#
_symmetry.space_group_name_H-M   'P 1'
#
loop_
_entity.id
_entity.type
_entity.pdbx_description
1 polymer ?
#
loop_
_entity_poly.entity_id
_entity_poly.type
_entity_poly.pdbx_seq_one_letter_code
_entity_poly.pdbx_strand_id
1 'polypeptide(L)'
;MSHIKLDVIGFGNNEMAYGIPTQDRIHMAIFGEVGSGKSETMKLLIAQNINRNQGFLLIDPHGMLARDVLELIPKEKWEKVIYISPASIHQSGRTVRINPLEYKTDEERYIVAMSFVNALHNLHKDAWGDRLEAILRNACNALVEVEGSTLRDLRMLVSDQRARSI
;
A
#
# COMPACT_ATOMS: atom_id res chain seq x y z
N MET A 1 -36.82 13.93 5.66
CA MET A 1 -35.75 13.63 6.65
C MET A 1 -34.65 12.90 5.91
N SER A 2 -33.45 13.45 5.83
CA SER A 2 -32.31 12.76 5.24
C SER A 2 -31.97 11.55 6.13
N HIS A 3 -32.00 10.35 5.56
CA HIS A 3 -31.53 9.16 6.28
C HIS A 3 -30.02 9.31 6.49
N ILE A 4 -29.59 9.41 7.75
CA ILE A 4 -28.17 9.38 8.11
C ILE A 4 -27.66 7.99 7.73
N LYS A 5 -26.70 7.93 6.81
CA LYS A 5 -26.01 6.69 6.46
C LYS A 5 -25.04 6.34 7.57
N LEU A 6 -25.12 5.10 8.07
CA LEU A 6 -24.28 4.60 9.15
C LEU A 6 -23.30 3.54 8.62
N ASP A 7 -22.10 3.53 9.20
CA ASP A 7 -21.12 2.47 9.05
C ASP A 7 -21.12 1.64 10.32
N VAL A 8 -21.50 0.37 10.20
CA VAL A 8 -21.53 -0.57 11.33
C VAL A 8 -20.10 -0.93 11.72
N ILE A 9 -19.78 -0.82 13.01
CA ILE A 9 -18.47 -1.11 13.59
C ILE A 9 -18.49 -2.31 14.55
N GLY A 10 -19.68 -2.81 14.90
CA GLY A 10 -19.86 -3.97 15.77
C GLY A 10 -21.32 -4.23 16.11
N PHE A 11 -21.56 -5.30 16.87
CA PHE A 11 -22.88 -5.71 17.34
C PHE A 11 -22.84 -5.95 18.86
N GLY A 12 -23.92 -5.58 19.54
CA GLY A 12 -24.12 -5.86 20.95
C GLY A 12 -24.66 -7.27 21.20
N ASN A 13 -24.77 -7.64 22.48
CA ASN A 13 -25.28 -8.95 22.92
C ASN A 13 -26.73 -9.22 22.50
N ASN A 14 -27.49 -8.16 22.20
CA ASN A 14 -28.87 -8.22 21.71
C ASN A 14 -28.96 -8.09 20.18
N GLU A 15 -27.86 -8.35 19.46
CA GLU A 15 -27.72 -8.18 18.00
C GLU A 15 -27.92 -6.74 17.50
N MET A 16 -27.98 -5.76 18.41
CA MET A 16 -28.07 -4.35 18.04
C MET A 16 -26.77 -3.90 17.39
N ALA A 17 -26.86 -3.40 16.16
CA ALA A 17 -25.72 -2.84 15.44
C ALA A 17 -25.30 -1.49 16.03
N TYR A 18 -24.00 -1.32 16.27
CA TYR A 18 -23.38 -0.05 16.59
C TYR A 18 -22.66 0.49 15.38
N GLY A 19 -22.78 1.78 15.13
CA GLY A 19 -22.18 2.41 13.96
C GLY A 19 -21.89 3.89 14.17
N ILE A 20 -21.09 4.43 13.26
CA ILE A 20 -20.80 5.86 13.14
C ILE A 20 -21.45 6.42 11.88
N PRO A 21 -21.81 7.71 11.82
CA PRO A 21 -22.21 8.33 10.57
C PRO A 21 -21.12 8.17 9.51
N THR A 22 -21.49 7.71 8.31
CA THR A 22 -20.53 7.48 7.21
C THR A 22 -19.76 8.75 6.86
N GLN A 23 -20.40 9.92 6.99
CA GLN A 23 -19.78 11.22 6.73
C GLN A 23 -18.65 11.58 7.72
N ASP A 24 -18.67 10.98 8.92
CA ASP A 24 -17.66 11.23 9.96
C ASP A 24 -16.46 10.30 9.79
N ARG A 25 -16.55 9.27 8.93
CA ARG A 25 -15.46 8.34 8.64
C ARG A 25 -14.44 8.95 7.66
N ILE A 26 -13.72 9.97 8.14
CA ILE A 26 -12.58 10.58 7.43
C ILE A 26 -11.29 9.86 7.84
N HIS A 27 -10.99 9.86 9.14
CA HIS A 27 -9.86 9.14 9.74
C HIS A 27 -10.34 8.42 10.99
N MET A 28 -9.87 7.19 11.17
CA MET A 28 -10.24 6.35 12.31
C MET A 28 -9.00 5.64 12.84
N ALA A 29 -8.87 5.61 14.16
CA ALA A 29 -7.91 4.78 14.85
C ALA A 29 -8.67 3.74 15.68
N ILE A 30 -8.28 2.46 15.54
CA ILE A 30 -8.89 1.34 16.26
C ILE A 30 -7.83 0.78 17.21
N PHE A 31 -8.07 0.87 18.51
CA PHE A 31 -7.15 0.42 19.55
C PHE A 31 -7.71 -0.78 20.31
N GLY A 32 -6.82 -1.60 20.87
CA GLY A 32 -7.19 -2.74 21.71
C GLY A 32 -6.10 -3.82 21.73
N GLU A 33 -6.20 -4.74 22.68
CA GLU A 33 -5.28 -5.88 22.82
C GLU A 33 -5.50 -6.95 21.74
N VAL A 34 -4.57 -7.90 21.61
CA VAL A 34 -4.76 -9.04 20.70
C VAL A 34 -6.03 -9.80 21.09
N GLY A 35 -6.85 -10.17 20.10
CA GLY A 35 -8.14 -10.83 20.35
C GLY A 35 -9.30 -9.88 20.65
N SER A 36 -9.08 -8.57 20.78
CA SER A 36 -10.15 -7.59 21.08
C SER A 36 -11.11 -7.29 19.91
N GLY A 37 -11.04 -8.04 18.81
CA GLY A 37 -11.92 -7.86 17.65
C GLY A 37 -11.53 -6.77 16.64
N LYS A 38 -10.33 -6.17 16.73
CA LYS A 38 -9.90 -5.10 15.79
C LYS A 38 -10.04 -5.48 14.32
N SER A 39 -9.54 -6.67 13.95
CA SER A 39 -9.63 -7.17 12.57
C SER A 39 -11.07 -7.43 12.15
N GLU A 40 -11.94 -7.85 13.08
CA GLU A 40 -13.38 -8.05 12.79
C GLU A 40 -14.06 -6.72 12.50
N THR A 41 -13.81 -5.67 13.29
CA THR A 41 -14.30 -4.32 12.99
C THR A 41 -13.81 -3.83 11.64
N MET A 42 -12.53 -4.06 11.30
CA MET A 42 -12.00 -3.73 9.96
C MET A 42 -12.72 -4.51 8.85
N LYS A 43 -12.97 -5.82 9.03
CA LYS A 43 -13.72 -6.63 8.06
C LYS A 43 -15.13 -6.11 7.85
N LEU A 44 -15.83 -5.70 8.92
CA LEU A 44 -17.17 -5.11 8.82
C LEU A 44 -17.16 -3.83 7.97
N LEU A 45 -16.18 -2.94 8.19
CA LEU A 45 -16.03 -1.71 7.41
C LEU A 45 -15.70 -2.00 5.94
N ILE A 46 -14.79 -2.96 5.68
CA ILE A 46 -14.40 -3.37 4.34
C ILE A 46 -15.57 -4.03 3.59
N ALA A 47 -16.32 -4.93 4.23
CA ALA A 47 -17.51 -5.55 3.66
C ALA A 47 -18.54 -4.50 3.23
N GLN A 48 -18.74 -3.46 4.05
CA GLN A 48 -19.62 -2.34 3.71
C GLN A 48 -19.09 -1.53 2.51
N ASN A 49 -17.77 -1.31 2.41
CA ASN A 49 -17.18 -0.67 1.23
C ASN A 49 -17.39 -1.51 -0.03
N ILE A 50 -17.15 -2.83 0.04
CA ILE A 50 -17.39 -3.77 -1.06
C ILE A 50 -18.86 -3.70 -1.52
N ASN A 51 -19.81 -3.78 -0.59
CA ASN A 51 -21.24 -3.74 -0.88
C ASN A 51 -21.67 -2.41 -1.51
N ARG A 52 -21.01 -1.31 -1.13
CA ARG A 52 -21.29 0.05 -1.65
C ARG A 52 -20.48 0.41 -2.88
N ASN A 53 -19.72 -0.53 -3.46
CA ASN A 53 -18.79 -0.30 -4.57
C ASN A 53 -17.78 0.83 -4.31
N GLN A 54 -17.29 0.92 -3.07
CA GLN A 54 -16.25 1.86 -2.66
C GLN A 54 -14.90 1.15 -2.67
N GLY A 55 -13.93 1.71 -3.40
CA GLY A 55 -12.56 1.18 -3.42
C GLY A 55 -11.85 1.36 -2.08
N PHE A 56 -10.89 0.49 -1.79
CA PHE A 56 -10.06 0.55 -0.60
C PHE A 56 -8.68 -0.06 -0.86
N LEU A 57 -7.70 0.32 -0.04
CA LEU A 57 -6.38 -0.32 0.05
C LEU A 57 -6.28 -0.99 1.42
N LEU A 58 -5.92 -2.27 1.44
CA LEU A 58 -5.63 -3.00 2.66
C LEU A 58 -4.14 -3.36 2.68
N ILE A 59 -3.43 -2.91 3.71
CA ILE A 59 -2.06 -3.29 3.99
C ILE A 59 -2.09 -4.22 5.20
N ASP A 60 -1.77 -5.50 4.98
CA ASP A 60 -1.80 -6.53 6.01
C ASP A 60 -0.43 -7.25 6.07
N PRO A 61 0.42 -6.93 7.06
CA PRO A 61 1.73 -7.57 7.22
C PRO A 61 1.67 -9.07 7.49
N HIS A 62 0.55 -9.59 8.02
CA HIS A 62 0.38 -11.00 8.40
C HIS A 62 -0.34 -11.81 7.32
N GLY A 63 -1.14 -11.14 6.49
CA GLY A 63 -1.84 -11.72 5.34
C GLY A 63 -3.13 -12.49 5.66
N MET A 64 -3.47 -12.68 6.93
CA MET A 64 -4.71 -13.36 7.35
C MET A 64 -5.95 -12.53 7.00
N LEU A 65 -5.96 -11.25 7.40
CA LEU A 65 -7.07 -10.35 7.13
C LEU A 65 -7.27 -10.14 5.63
N ALA A 66 -6.18 -10.06 4.86
CA ALA A 66 -6.26 -9.94 3.40
C ALA A 66 -6.95 -11.16 2.75
N ARG A 67 -6.69 -12.37 3.23
CA ARG A 67 -7.36 -13.59 2.73
C ARG A 67 -8.84 -13.61 3.08
N ASP A 68 -9.18 -13.31 4.33
CA ASP A 68 -10.58 -13.19 4.77
C ASP A 68 -11.34 -12.18 3.89
N VAL A 69 -10.73 -11.04 3.59
CA VAL A 69 -11.34 -10.01 2.74
C VAL A 69 -11.55 -10.49 1.31
N LEU A 70 -10.64 -11.28 0.73
CA LEU A 70 -10.84 -11.86 -0.61
C LEU A 70 -12.08 -12.76 -0.67
N GLU A 71 -12.39 -13.49 0.41
CA GLU A 71 -13.58 -14.34 0.50
C GLU A 71 -14.88 -13.52 0.55
N LEU A 72 -14.82 -12.26 1.00
CA LEU A 72 -15.96 -11.34 1.03
C LEU A 72 -16.26 -10.70 -0.33
N ILE A 73 -15.36 -10.80 -1.31
CA ILE A 73 -15.51 -10.13 -2.61
C ILE A 73 -16.34 -11.02 -3.56
N PRO A 74 -17.52 -10.54 -4.03
CA PRO A 74 -18.33 -11.26 -5.01
C PRO A 74 -17.57 -11.54 -6.30
N LYS A 75 -17.79 -12.71 -6.92
CA LYS A 75 -17.06 -13.21 -8.10
C LYS A 75 -17.04 -12.20 -9.26
N GLU A 76 -18.15 -11.52 -9.47
CA GLU A 76 -18.33 -10.49 -10.50
C GLU A 76 -17.46 -9.24 -10.31
N LYS A 77 -16.80 -9.08 -9.15
CA LYS A 77 -15.89 -7.96 -8.87
C LYS A 77 -14.40 -8.34 -8.92
N TRP A 78 -14.06 -9.61 -9.15
CA TRP A 78 -12.68 -10.10 -9.09
C TRP A 78 -11.76 -9.47 -10.12
N GLU A 79 -12.29 -9.04 -11.27
CA GLU A 79 -11.53 -8.31 -12.30
C GLU A 79 -10.92 -6.99 -11.80
N LYS A 80 -11.44 -6.43 -10.70
CA LYS A 80 -10.98 -5.17 -10.10
C LYS A 80 -10.05 -5.38 -8.91
N VAL A 81 -9.74 -6.64 -8.58
CA VAL A 81 -8.93 -6.98 -7.40
C VAL A 81 -7.47 -7.08 -7.79
N ILE A 82 -6.63 -6.30 -7.09
CA ILE A 82 -5.17 -6.40 -7.20
C ILE A 82 -4.66 -6.96 -5.87
N TYR A 83 -4.19 -8.21 -5.90
CA TYR A 83 -3.58 -8.87 -4.75
C TYR A 83 -2.06 -8.90 -4.89
N ILE A 84 -1.37 -8.15 -4.02
CA ILE A 84 0.09 -8.04 -4.01
C ILE A 84 0.63 -8.84 -2.84
N SER A 85 1.36 -9.92 -3.14
CA SER A 85 2.03 -10.72 -2.14
C SER A 85 3.39 -11.21 -2.66
N PRO A 86 4.46 -11.15 -1.85
CA PRO A 86 5.75 -11.74 -2.23
C PRO A 86 5.65 -13.23 -2.57
N ALA A 87 4.68 -13.94 -1.98
CA ALA A 87 4.48 -15.36 -2.20
C ALA A 87 3.75 -15.69 -3.52
N SER A 88 3.13 -14.70 -4.19
CA SER A 88 2.32 -14.93 -5.40
C SER A 88 3.11 -15.58 -6.53
N ILE A 89 4.41 -15.29 -6.63
CA ILE A 89 5.29 -15.88 -7.65
C ILE A 89 5.41 -17.39 -7.50
N HIS A 90 5.46 -17.90 -6.27
CA HIS A 90 5.59 -19.33 -6.00
C HIS A 90 4.28 -20.09 -6.23
N GLN A 91 3.14 -19.41 -6.14
CA GLN A 91 1.82 -20.04 -6.26
C GLN A 91 1.28 -20.00 -7.69
N SER A 92 1.49 -18.89 -8.40
CA SER A 92 0.86 -18.63 -9.69
C SER A 92 1.84 -18.41 -10.85
N GLY A 93 3.14 -18.33 -10.55
CA GLY A 93 4.16 -17.90 -11.53
C GLY A 93 4.04 -16.43 -11.94
N ARG A 94 3.14 -15.65 -11.31
CA ARG A 94 2.89 -14.23 -11.61
C ARG A 94 3.03 -13.39 -10.35
N THR A 95 3.48 -12.14 -10.53
CA THR A 95 3.56 -11.16 -9.45
C THR A 95 3.20 -9.78 -9.98
N VAL A 96 2.61 -8.95 -9.12
CA VAL A 96 2.38 -7.54 -9.45
C VAL A 96 3.72 -6.83 -9.42
N ARG A 97 4.03 -6.14 -10.52
CA ARG A 97 5.25 -5.32 -10.63
C ARG A 97 4.91 -3.90 -10.22
N ILE A 98 5.68 -3.36 -9.28
CA ILE A 98 5.62 -1.96 -8.90
C ILE A 98 7.00 -1.38 -9.19
N ASN A 99 7.06 -0.26 -9.91
CA ASN A 99 8.27 0.52 -10.07
C ASN A 99 8.16 1.79 -9.21
N PRO A 100 8.87 1.88 -8.08
CA PRO A 100 8.84 3.07 -7.22
C PRO A 100 9.41 4.33 -7.87
N LEU A 101 10.05 4.21 -9.03
CA LEU A 101 10.55 5.33 -9.83
C LEU A 101 9.61 5.72 -10.98
N GLU A 102 8.45 5.07 -11.11
CA GLU A 102 7.46 5.37 -12.15
C GLU A 102 6.76 6.71 -11.86
N TYR A 103 6.66 7.55 -12.89
CA TYR A 103 6.00 8.86 -12.86
C TYR A 103 5.11 9.03 -14.10
N LYS A 104 4.09 9.89 -14.04
CA LYS A 104 3.16 10.12 -15.15
C LYS A 104 3.41 11.43 -15.88
N THR A 105 3.88 12.45 -15.17
CA THR A 105 4.20 13.76 -15.74
C THR A 105 5.62 14.16 -15.38
N ASP A 106 6.23 15.02 -16.19
CA ASP A 106 7.61 15.45 -15.97
C ASP A 106 7.79 16.23 -14.65
N GLU A 107 6.73 16.89 -14.18
CA GLU A 107 6.74 17.58 -12.88
C GLU A 107 6.82 16.62 -11.69
N GLU A 108 6.30 15.39 -11.83
CA GLU A 108 6.33 14.37 -10.77
C GLU A 108 7.70 13.69 -10.65
N ARG A 109 8.52 13.74 -11.69
CA ARG A 109 9.77 12.98 -11.83
C ARG A 109 10.69 13.10 -10.60
N TYR A 110 10.98 14.33 -10.19
CA TYR A 110 11.83 14.61 -9.02
C TYR A 110 11.14 14.30 -7.69
N ILE A 111 9.81 14.45 -7.64
CA ILE A 111 9.01 14.15 -6.45
C ILE A 111 9.03 12.65 -6.17
N VAL A 112 8.92 11.82 -7.20
CA VAL A 112 8.97 10.35 -7.08
C VAL A 112 10.36 9.90 -6.62
N ALA A 113 11.43 10.41 -7.24
CA ALA A 113 12.81 10.11 -6.82
C ALA A 113 13.05 10.50 -5.35
N MET A 114 12.64 11.70 -4.95
CA MET A 114 12.78 12.18 -3.57
C MET A 114 11.95 11.36 -2.59
N SER A 115 10.70 11.05 -2.94
CA SER A 115 9.79 10.20 -2.14
C SER A 115 10.40 8.84 -1.88
N PHE A 116 11.00 8.23 -2.92
CA PHE A 116 11.66 6.93 -2.79
C PHE A 116 12.88 6.98 -1.87
N VAL A 117 13.76 7.97 -2.05
CA VAL A 117 14.95 8.15 -1.17
C VAL A 117 14.53 8.41 0.28
N ASN A 118 13.51 9.22 0.51
CA ASN A 118 12.98 9.51 1.84
C ASN A 118 12.37 8.25 2.49
N ALA A 119 11.70 7.40 1.71
CA ALA A 119 11.19 6.12 2.21
C ALA A 119 12.33 5.21 2.67
N LEU A 120 13.42 5.10 1.88
CA LEU A 120 14.61 4.33 2.26
C LEU A 120 15.30 4.91 3.51
N HIS A 121 15.42 6.24 3.61
CA HIS A 121 15.94 6.92 4.79
C HIS A 121 15.12 6.53 6.03
N ASN A 122 13.79 6.58 5.94
CA ASN A 122 12.93 6.27 7.07
C ASN A 122 12.99 4.79 7.50
N LEU A 123 13.22 3.87 6.55
CA LEU A 123 13.37 2.44 6.83
C LEU A 123 14.73 2.07 7.42
N HIS A 124 15.79 2.82 7.08
CA HIS A 124 17.18 2.49 7.42
C HIS A 124 17.90 3.60 8.20
N LYS A 125 17.16 4.37 9.02
CA LYS A 125 17.68 5.54 9.75
C LYS A 125 19.00 5.27 10.47
N ASP A 126 19.11 4.12 11.15
CA ASP A 126 20.29 3.77 11.95
C ASP A 126 21.55 3.49 11.12
N ALA A 127 21.39 3.17 9.83
CA ALA A 127 22.48 2.88 8.89
C ALA A 127 22.67 4.00 7.85
N TRP A 128 21.96 5.12 8.01
CA TRP A 128 21.97 6.22 7.05
C TRP A 128 23.07 7.23 7.35
N GLY A 129 23.71 7.75 6.31
CA GLY A 129 24.70 8.81 6.45
C GLY A 129 24.79 9.67 5.20
N ASP A 130 25.35 10.87 5.33
CA ASP A 130 25.36 11.91 4.30
C ASP A 130 25.86 11.42 2.93
N ARG A 131 26.90 10.56 2.95
CA ARG A 131 27.45 9.99 1.73
C ARG A 131 26.47 9.04 1.04
N LEU A 132 25.78 8.19 1.79
CA LEU A 132 24.78 7.27 1.24
C LEU A 132 23.62 8.06 0.64
N GLU A 133 23.16 9.10 1.34
CA GLU A 133 22.10 9.97 0.83
C GLU A 133 22.49 10.63 -0.48
N ALA A 134 23.67 11.26 -0.54
CA ALA A 134 24.13 11.93 -1.75
C ALA A 134 24.22 10.97 -2.93
N ILE A 135 24.73 9.74 -2.72
CA ILE A 135 24.81 8.71 -3.75
C ILE A 135 23.40 8.32 -4.23
N LEU A 136 22.50 7.94 -3.31
CA LEU A 136 21.17 7.47 -3.68
C LEU A 136 20.32 8.56 -4.32
N ARG A 137 20.39 9.79 -3.83
CA ARG A 137 19.66 10.94 -4.39
C ARG A 137 20.12 11.24 -5.81
N ASN A 138 21.42 11.33 -6.05
CA ASN A 138 21.95 11.59 -7.39
C ASN A 138 21.70 10.42 -8.34
N ALA A 139 21.83 9.18 -7.87
CA ALA A 139 21.53 8.00 -8.67
C ALA A 139 20.05 7.93 -9.06
N CYS A 140 19.12 8.15 -8.12
CA CYS A 140 17.69 8.17 -8.42
C CYS A 140 17.33 9.30 -9.39
N ASN A 141 17.86 10.51 -9.18
CA ASN A 141 17.66 11.64 -10.09
C ASN A 141 18.16 11.33 -11.51
N ALA A 142 19.32 10.68 -11.65
CA ALA A 142 19.83 10.28 -12.96
C ALA A 142 18.94 9.21 -13.62
N LEU A 143 18.41 8.26 -12.84
CA LEU A 143 17.58 7.19 -13.39
C LEU A 143 16.22 7.68 -13.84
N VAL A 144 15.59 8.60 -13.11
CA VAL A 144 14.27 9.11 -13.52
C VAL A 144 14.32 9.93 -14.81
N GLU A 145 15.50 10.37 -15.26
CA GLU A 145 15.72 10.96 -16.59
C GLU A 145 15.79 9.91 -17.71
N VAL A 146 16.01 8.63 -17.37
CA VAL A 146 16.07 7.53 -18.33
C VAL A 146 14.69 6.88 -18.41
N GLU A 147 14.06 7.00 -19.57
CA GLU A 147 12.75 6.40 -19.82
C GLU A 147 12.78 4.88 -19.60
N GLY A 148 11.80 4.37 -18.85
CA GLY A 148 11.69 2.95 -18.53
C GLY A 148 12.68 2.43 -17.49
N SER A 149 13.43 3.31 -16.81
CA SER A 149 14.33 2.91 -15.74
C SER A 149 13.60 2.25 -14.57
N THR A 150 14.30 1.38 -13.86
CA THR A 150 13.78 0.57 -12.77
C THR A 150 14.75 0.53 -11.60
N LEU A 151 14.30 -0.01 -10.46
CA LEU A 151 15.19 -0.27 -9.32
C LEU A 151 16.36 -1.21 -9.62
N ARG A 152 16.26 -2.04 -10.66
CA ARG A 152 17.40 -2.86 -11.10
C ARG A 152 18.55 -1.98 -11.58
N ASP A 153 18.24 -0.88 -12.26
CA ASP A 153 19.22 0.04 -12.83
C ASP A 153 19.91 0.84 -11.72
N LEU A 154 19.22 1.12 -10.61
CA LEU A 154 19.83 1.68 -9.40
C LEU A 154 20.94 0.80 -8.84
N ARG A 155 20.69 -0.51 -8.74
CA ARG A 155 21.72 -1.46 -8.30
C ARG A 155 22.91 -1.46 -9.26
N MET A 156 22.65 -1.45 -10.57
CA MET A 156 23.71 -1.40 -11.59
C MET A 156 24.55 -0.13 -11.45
N LEU A 157 23.91 1.05 -11.35
CA LEU A 157 24.60 2.34 -11.26
C LEU A 157 25.45 2.47 -10.00
N VAL A 158 24.99 1.96 -8.86
CA VAL A 158 25.71 2.09 -7.58
C VAL A 158 26.82 1.05 -7.44
N SER A 159 26.60 -0.18 -7.90
CA SER A 159 27.51 -1.31 -7.67
C SER A 159 28.45 -1.62 -8.83
N ASP A 160 28.03 -1.42 -10.08
CA ASP A 160 28.84 -1.78 -11.25
C ASP A 160 29.75 -0.60 -11.66
N GLN A 161 31.05 -0.86 -11.72
CA GLN A 161 32.02 0.14 -12.16
C GLN A 161 31.92 0.41 -13.67
N ARG A 162 31.54 -0.60 -14.48
CA ARG A 162 31.35 -0.45 -15.93
C ARG A 162 30.16 0.41 -16.28
N ALA A 163 29.12 0.39 -15.45
CA ALA A 163 27.96 1.27 -15.61
C ALA A 163 28.26 2.74 -15.30
N ARG A 164 29.40 3.04 -14.66
CA ARG A 164 29.84 4.40 -14.30
C ARG A 164 30.99 4.93 -15.16
N SER A 165 31.67 4.06 -15.90
CA SER A 165 32.69 4.45 -16.88
C SER A 165 32.00 4.86 -18.17
N ILE A 166 31.72 6.16 -18.29
CA ILE A 166 31.43 6.83 -19.56
C ILE A 166 32.77 7.26 -20.17
#